data_AF-A0A1F9CM86-F1
#
_entry.id   AF-A0A1F9CM86-F1
#
_cell.length_a   1.000
_cell.length_b   1.000
_cell.length_c   1.000
_cell.angle_alpha   90.00
_cell.angle_beta   90.00
_cell.angle_gamma   90.00
#
_symmetry.space_group_name_H-M   'P 1'
#
loop_
_entity.id
_entity.type
_entity.pdbx_description
1 polymer ?
#
loop_
_entity_poly.entity_id
_entity_poly.type
_entity_poly.pdbx_seq_one_letter_code
_entity_poly.pdbx_strand_id
1 'polypeptide(L)'
;MLTEVLQQIIDIIYGARLYLPETKIVVGIAIGLALLIYFKGMVGGLVASILVTILVADSFFSESDIYQISMERAFAGAVIGFIAFFTNLYFIVRTIADWKD
;
A
#
# COMPACT_ATOMS: atom_id res chain seq x y z
N MET A 1 1.24 -24.70 -0.17
CA MET A 1 0.92 -23.74 -1.24
C MET A 1 -0.02 -22.62 -0.79
N LEU A 2 -1.33 -22.81 -0.58
CA LEU A 2 -2.22 -21.69 -0.19
C LEU A 2 -1.81 -21.05 1.16
N THR A 3 -1.49 -21.88 2.15
CA THR A 3 -1.05 -21.41 3.48
C THR A 3 0.27 -20.64 3.42
N GLU A 4 1.18 -21.05 2.54
CA GLU A 4 2.49 -20.40 2.33
C GLU A 4 2.33 -19.05 1.64
N VAL A 5 1.47 -18.97 0.60
CA VAL A 5 1.12 -17.70 -0.05
C VAL A 5 0.47 -16.74 0.95
N LEU A 6 -0.47 -17.22 1.77
CA LEU A 6 -1.14 -16.38 2.76
C LEU A 6 -0.14 -15.86 3.80
N GLN A 7 0.80 -16.70 4.24
CA GLN A 7 1.88 -16.29 5.11
C GLN A 7 2.75 -15.21 4.46
N GLN A 8 3.14 -15.39 3.18
CA GLN A 8 3.91 -14.38 2.44
C GLN A 8 3.14 -13.05 2.30
N ILE A 9 1.82 -13.08 2.11
CA ILE A 9 0.99 -11.86 2.07
C ILE A 9 1.08 -11.13 3.41
N ILE A 10 0.93 -11.86 4.52
CA ILE A 10 1.03 -11.32 5.87
C ILE A 10 2.44 -10.76 6.10
N ASP A 11 3.49 -11.49 5.73
CA ASP A 11 4.88 -11.09 5.91
C ASP A 11 5.20 -9.80 5.15
N ILE A 12 4.72 -9.65 3.90
CA ILE A 12 4.87 -8.42 3.11
C ILE A 12 4.12 -7.25 3.77
N ILE A 13 2.88 -7.46 4.22
CA ILE A 13 2.08 -6.38 4.83
C ILE A 13 2.67 -5.95 6.18
N TYR A 14 3.07 -6.91 7.03
CA TYR A 14 3.68 -6.60 8.31
C TYR A 14 5.11 -6.07 8.17
N GLY A 15 5.86 -6.52 7.17
CA GLY A 15 7.20 -6.05 6.87
C GLY A 15 7.23 -4.56 6.50
N ALA A 16 6.14 -4.04 5.92
CA ALA A 16 5.98 -2.60 5.62
C ALA A 16 6.21 -1.69 6.84
N ARG A 17 5.98 -2.20 8.07
CA ARG A 17 6.24 -1.45 9.31
C ARG A 17 7.71 -1.07 9.50
N LEU A 18 8.64 -1.82 8.90
CA LEU A 18 10.07 -1.56 9.01
C LEU A 18 10.51 -0.33 8.20
N TYR A 19 9.68 0.09 7.24
CA TYR A 19 9.90 1.27 6.40
C TYR A 19 9.18 2.51 6.91
N LEU A 20 8.43 2.38 8.01
CA LEU A 20 7.84 3.53 8.67
C LEU A 20 8.92 4.35 9.39
N PRO A 21 8.81 5.69 9.36
CA PRO A 21 9.70 6.56 10.13
C PRO A 21 9.45 6.42 11.64
N GLU A 22 10.15 7.23 12.44
CA GLU A 22 9.93 7.27 13.89
C GLU A 22 8.45 7.44 14.25
N THR A 23 8.02 6.80 15.34
CA THR A 23 6.60 6.75 15.76
C THR A 23 5.95 8.13 15.84
N LYS A 24 6.67 9.15 16.30
CA LYS A 24 6.16 10.53 16.37
C LYS A 24 5.82 11.09 14.99
N ILE A 25 6.65 10.79 13.99
CA ILE A 25 6.44 11.20 12.59
C ILE A 25 5.26 10.42 12.01
N VAL A 26 5.19 9.11 12.24
CA VAL A 26 4.06 8.28 11.79
C VAL A 26 2.73 8.80 12.32
N VAL A 27 2.66 9.16 13.61
CA VAL A 27 1.45 9.76 14.20
C VAL A 27 1.11 11.09 13.52
N GLY A 28 2.11 11.95 13.26
CA GLY A 28 1.91 13.19 12.52
C GLY A 28 1.36 12.96 11.10
N ILE A 29 1.93 12.01 10.36
CA ILE A 29 1.46 11.60 9.03
C ILE A 29 0.02 11.08 9.11
N ALA A 30 -0.28 10.21 10.07
CA ALA A 30 -1.61 9.63 10.24
C ALA A 30 -2.68 10.72 10.52
N ILE A 31 -2.37 11.68 11.40
CA ILE A 31 -3.25 12.82 11.66
C ILE A 31 -3.41 13.67 10.40
N GLY A 32 -2.32 13.97 9.70
CA GLY A 32 -2.35 14.73 8.45
C GLY A 32 -3.20 14.07 7.37
N LEU A 33 -3.08 12.75 7.20
CA LEU A 33 -3.89 11.96 6.28
C LEU A 33 -5.36 11.94 6.71
N ALA A 34 -5.66 11.79 8.01
CA ALA A 34 -7.03 11.84 8.51
C ALA A 34 -7.69 13.20 8.23
N LEU A 35 -6.96 14.31 8.45
CA LEU A 35 -7.45 15.65 8.11
C LEU A 35 -7.62 15.82 6.60
N LEU A 36 -6.68 15.31 5.79
CA LEU A 36 -6.78 15.38 4.34
C LEU A 36 -7.99 14.60 3.81
N ILE A 37 -8.26 13.40 4.36
CA ILE A 37 -9.47 12.63 4.05
C ILE A 37 -10.73 13.39 4.49
N TYR A 38 -10.71 13.98 5.69
CA TYR A 38 -11.85 14.73 6.20
C TYR A 38 -12.21 15.96 5.34
N PHE A 39 -11.20 16.74 4.92
CA PHE A 39 -11.43 17.97 4.16
C PHE A 39 -11.46 17.80 2.64
N LYS A 40 -10.78 16.79 2.10
CA LYS A 40 -10.60 16.57 0.66
C LYS A 40 -11.08 15.20 0.17
N GLY A 41 -11.72 14.40 1.03
CA GLY A 41 -12.40 13.16 0.68
C GLY A 41 -11.51 12.22 -0.14
N MET A 42 -11.87 12.07 -1.42
CA MET A 42 -11.22 11.18 -2.38
C MET A 42 -9.74 11.47 -2.59
N VAL A 43 -9.32 12.75 -2.59
CA VAL A 43 -7.90 13.11 -2.73
C VAL A 43 -7.10 12.60 -1.54
N GLY A 44 -7.65 12.72 -0.32
CA GLY A 44 -7.01 12.17 0.88
C GLY A 44 -6.92 10.65 0.84
N GLY A 45 -7.98 9.99 0.37
CA GLY A 45 -7.99 8.55 0.14
C GLY A 45 -6.92 8.10 -0.86
N LEU A 46 -6.78 8.83 -1.98
CA LEU A 46 -5.76 8.56 -3.00
C LEU A 46 -4.34 8.68 -2.45
N VAL A 47 -4.05 9.77 -1.73
CA VAL A 47 -2.72 9.98 -1.14
C VAL A 47 -2.40 8.88 -0.14
N ALA A 48 -3.37 8.52 0.72
CA ALA A 48 -3.21 7.42 1.68
C ALA A 48 -2.98 6.07 0.97
N SER A 49 -3.75 5.75 -0.07
CA SER A 49 -3.60 4.49 -0.80
C SER A 49 -2.25 4.38 -1.52
N ILE A 50 -1.77 5.48 -2.12
CA ILE A 50 -0.45 5.52 -2.75
C ILE A 50 0.66 5.29 -1.72
N LEU A 51 0.60 5.98 -0.57
CA LEU A 51 1.60 5.81 0.49
C LEU A 51 1.65 4.37 1.02
N VAL A 52 0.48 3.77 1.29
CA VAL A 52 0.41 2.37 1.71
C VAL A 52 0.98 1.45 0.63
N THR A 53 0.66 1.69 -0.65
CA THR A 53 1.17 0.90 -1.77
C THR A 53 2.70 0.95 -1.85
N ILE A 54 3.30 2.13 -1.65
CA ILE A 54 4.76 2.31 -1.65
C ILE A 54 5.40 1.50 -0.51
N LEU A 55 4.90 1.63 0.71
CA LEU A 55 5.46 0.91 1.87
C LEU A 55 5.38 -0.61 1.71
N VAL A 56 4.27 -1.09 1.14
CA VAL A 56 4.07 -2.51 0.85
C VAL A 56 5.00 -2.98 -0.28
N ALA A 57 5.23 -2.17 -1.30
CA ALA A 57 6.18 -2.46 -2.37
C ALA A 57 7.61 -2.52 -1.83
N ASP A 58 8.03 -1.55 -1.01
CA ASP A 58 9.35 -1.56 -0.37
C ASP A 58 9.57 -2.84 0.45
N SER A 59 8.56 -3.25 1.22
CA SER A 59 8.62 -4.51 1.96
C SER A 59 8.65 -5.76 1.07
N PHE A 60 8.01 -5.74 -0.10
CA PHE A 60 8.08 -6.86 -1.03
C PHE A 60 9.50 -7.02 -1.58
N PHE A 61 10.12 -5.91 -2.01
CA PHE A 61 11.44 -5.90 -2.64
C PHE A 61 12.62 -6.00 -1.67
N SER A 62 12.40 -5.91 -0.36
CA SER A 62 13.51 -5.82 0.59
C SER A 62 14.25 -7.11 0.90
N GLU A 63 13.61 -8.28 0.72
CA GLU A 63 14.19 -9.56 1.15
C GLU A 63 14.98 -10.29 0.06
N SER A 64 15.00 -9.80 -1.18
CA SER A 64 15.60 -10.58 -2.27
C SER A 64 16.03 -9.74 -3.47
N ASP A 65 17.13 -10.16 -4.09
CA ASP A 65 17.41 -9.84 -5.49
C ASP A 65 16.20 -10.33 -6.32
N ILE A 66 15.73 -9.54 -7.28
CA ILE A 66 14.47 -9.80 -8.01
C ILE A 66 14.49 -11.19 -8.67
N TYR A 67 15.68 -11.71 -8.96
CA TYR A 67 15.93 -13.03 -9.55
C TYR A 67 15.87 -14.21 -8.57
N GLN A 68 15.75 -13.97 -7.25
CA GLN A 68 15.73 -14.99 -6.19
C GLN A 68 14.41 -15.05 -5.40
N ILE A 69 13.38 -14.35 -5.88
CA ILE A 69 12.06 -14.35 -5.24
C ILE A 69 11.41 -15.74 -5.39
N SER A 70 10.92 -16.31 -4.28
CA SER A 70 10.18 -17.59 -4.32
C SER A 70 8.87 -17.45 -5.10
N MET A 71 8.38 -18.55 -5.69
CA MET A 71 7.14 -18.53 -6.48
C MET A 71 5.93 -18.07 -5.63
N GLU A 72 5.91 -18.46 -4.36
CA GLU A 72 4.86 -18.09 -3.40
C GLU A 72 4.88 -16.59 -3.10
N ARG A 73 6.07 -16.01 -2.91
CA ARG A 73 6.22 -14.56 -2.67
C ARG A 73 5.86 -13.77 -3.92
N ALA A 74 6.27 -14.22 -5.11
CA ALA A 74 5.90 -13.59 -6.37
C ALA A 74 4.38 -13.58 -6.56
N PHE A 75 3.69 -14.69 -6.27
CA PHE A 75 2.24 -14.77 -6.34
C PHE A 75 1.56 -13.88 -5.28
N ALA A 76 2.05 -13.87 -4.04
CA ALA A 76 1.59 -12.97 -2.99
C ALA A 76 1.72 -11.49 -3.41
N GLY A 77 2.87 -11.11 -3.95
CA GLY A 77 3.13 -9.76 -4.48
C GLY A 77 2.20 -9.41 -5.65
N ALA A 78 1.93 -10.35 -6.56
CA ALA A 78 0.99 -10.13 -7.66
C ALA A 78 -0.45 -9.90 -7.17
N VAL A 79 -0.91 -10.68 -6.18
CA VAL A 79 -2.24 -10.51 -5.57
C VAL A 79 -2.36 -9.15 -4.88
N ILE A 80 -1.37 -8.80 -4.06
CA ILE A 80 -1.35 -7.51 -3.35
C ILE A 80 -1.28 -6.35 -4.35
N GLY A 81 -0.40 -6.44 -5.35
CA GLY A 81 -0.24 -5.43 -6.39
C GLY A 81 -1.51 -5.24 -7.22
N PHE A 82 -2.22 -6.33 -7.52
CA PHE A 82 -3.51 -6.26 -8.20
C PHE A 82 -4.56 -5.51 -7.37
N ILE A 83 -4.67 -5.83 -6.07
CA ILE A 83 -5.58 -5.12 -5.16
C ILE A 83 -5.22 -3.63 -5.08
N ALA A 84 -3.94 -3.32 -4.86
CA ALA A 84 -3.45 -1.95 -4.79
C ALA A 84 -3.70 -1.18 -6.09
N PHE A 85 -3.54 -1.80 -7.25
CA PHE A 85 -3.82 -1.19 -8.54
C PHE A 85 -5.29 -0.78 -8.65
N PHE A 86 -6.23 -1.68 -8.36
CA PHE A 86 -7.66 -1.37 -8.45
C PHE A 86 -8.11 -0.35 -7.39
N THR A 87 -7.56 -0.41 -6.18
CA THR A 87 -7.82 0.60 -5.14
C THR A 87 -7.35 1.99 -5.58
N ASN A 88 -6.12 2.12 -6.08
CA ASN A 88 -5.61 3.40 -6.57
C ASN A 88 -6.40 3.88 -7.80
N LEU A 89 -6.71 2.99 -8.74
CA LEU A 89 -7.50 3.33 -9.93
C LEU A 89 -8.89 3.85 -9.52
N TYR A 90 -9.55 3.21 -8.56
CA TYR A 90 -10.82 3.68 -8.01
C TYR A 90 -10.70 5.11 -7.47
N PHE A 91 -9.70 5.39 -6.64
CA PHE A 91 -9.51 6.72 -6.07
C PHE A 91 -9.14 7.77 -7.13
N ILE A 92 -8.35 7.41 -8.15
CA ILE A 92 -8.05 8.29 -9.28
C ILE A 92 -9.32 8.65 -10.03
N VAL A 93 -10.12 7.65 -10.44
CA VAL A 93 -11.35 7.87 -11.20
C VAL A 93 -12.33 8.73 -10.39
N ARG A 94 -12.50 8.44 -9.10
CA ARG A 94 -13.37 9.23 -8.20
C ARG A 94 -12.87 10.66 -8.03
N THR A 95 -11.57 10.85 -7.81
CA THR A 95 -10.97 12.18 -7.68
C THR A 95 -11.18 13.02 -8.95
N ILE A 96 -11.02 12.41 -10.14
CA ILE A 96 -11.24 13.11 -11.42
C ILE A 96 -12.73 13.40 -11.64
N ALA A 97 -13.62 12.48 -11.26
CA ALA A 97 -15.07 12.69 -11.36
C ALA A 97 -15.54 13.84 -10.45
N ASP A 98 -15.09 13.87 -9.19
CA ASP A 98 -15.42 14.93 -8.24
C ASP A 98 -14.85 16.31 -8.64
N TRP A 99 -13.88 16.37 -9.56
CA TRP A 99 -13.36 17.63 -10.12
C TRP A 99 -14.17 18.16 -11.31
N LYS A 100 -15.06 17.33 -11.87
CA LYS A 100 -15.88 17.70 -13.02
C LYS A 100 -17.21 18.34 -12.64
N ASP A 101 -17.67 18.11 -11.40
CA ASP A 101 -18.86 18.72 -10.79
C ASP A 101 -18.48 20.01 -10.03
#